data_AF-A0A7V5WHH5-F1
#
_entry.id   AF-A0A7V5WHH5-F1
#
_cell.length_a   1.000
_cell.length_b   1.000
_cell.length_c   1.000
_cell.angle_alpha   90.00
_cell.angle_beta   90.00
_cell.angle_gamma   90.00
#
_symmetry.space_group_name_H-M   'P 1'
#
loop_
_entity.id
_entity.type
_entity.pdbx_description
1 polymer ?
#
loop_
_entity_poly.entity_id
_entity_poly.type
_entity_poly.pdbx_seq_one_letter_code
_entity_poly.pdbx_strand_id
1 'polypeptide(L)' 'DLKDYEKAGLKILVCGTCLTHFDLLERKQVGETTNMLDIVTAMDLADKVISI' A
#
# COMPACT_ATOMS: atom_id res chain seq x y z
N ASP A 1 -9.87 -11.25 4.40
CA ASP A 1 -10.23 -9.91 3.90
C ASP A 1 -9.14 -9.30 3.03
N LEU A 2 -8.10 -8.63 3.57
CA LEU A 2 -7.09 -7.95 2.72
C LEU A 2 -6.39 -8.90 1.72
N LYS A 3 -6.05 -10.12 2.15
CA LYS A 3 -5.49 -11.17 1.26
C LYS A 3 -6.45 -11.57 0.14
N ASP A 4 -7.75 -11.55 0.42
CA ASP A 4 -8.77 -11.97 -0.54
C ASP A 4 -9.05 -10.85 -1.54
N TYR A 5 -9.03 -9.59 -1.11
CA TYR A 5 -9.08 -8.45 -2.00
C TYR A 5 -7.86 -8.38 -2.93
N GLU A 6 -6.66 -8.62 -2.41
CA GLU A 6 -5.46 -8.70 -3.24
C GLU A 6 -5.58 -9.80 -4.31
N LYS A 7 -6.05 -10.99 -3.92
CA LYS A 7 -6.33 -12.10 -4.85
C LYS A 7 -7.43 -11.77 -5.86
N ALA A 8 -8.41 -10.96 -5.47
CA ALA A 8 -9.47 -10.47 -6.36
C ALA A 8 -8.99 -9.36 -7.32
N GLY A 9 -7.71 -8.97 -7.25
CA GLY A 9 -7.08 -8.00 -8.15
C GLY A 9 -7.01 -6.58 -7.60
N LEU A 10 -7.39 -6.35 -6.33
CA LEU A 10 -7.20 -5.04 -5.71
C LEU A 10 -5.70 -4.79 -5.48
N LYS A 11 -5.18 -3.73 -6.08
CA LYS A 11 -3.79 -3.34 -5.88
C LYS A 11 -3.64 -2.61 -4.54
N ILE A 12 -2.88 -3.19 -3.62
CA ILE A 12 -2.63 -2.65 -2.29
C ILE A 12 -1.17 -2.18 -2.24
N LEU A 13 -0.95 -0.88 -2.08
CA LEU A 13 0.38 -0.28 -1.98
C LEU A 13 0.75 -0.02 -0.52
N VAL A 14 1.98 -0.35 -0.13
CA VAL A 14 2.46 -0.18 1.24
C VAL A 14 3.77 0.59 1.24
N CYS A 15 3.85 1.66 2.04
CA CYS A 15 5.06 2.47 2.20
C CYS A 15 6.19 1.65 2.84
N GLY A 16 7.22 1.30 2.05
CA GLY A 16 8.36 0.51 2.52
C GLY A 16 9.18 1.21 3.59
N THR A 17 9.46 2.51 3.41
CA THR A 17 10.18 3.32 4.42
C THR A 17 9.46 3.33 5.77
N CYS A 18 8.13 3.38 5.75
CA CYS A 18 7.31 3.34 6.95
C CYS A 18 7.42 1.97 7.64
N LEU A 19 7.31 0.88 6.88
CA LEU A 19 7.49 -0.47 7.44
C LEU A 19 8.89 -0.68 8.02
N THR A 20 9.93 -0.16 7.37
CA THR A 20 11.30 -0.21 7.91
C THR A 20 11.42 0.60 9.19
N HIS A 21 10.84 1.82 9.24
CA HIS A 21 10.86 2.67 10.44
C HIS A 21 10.19 2.01 11.65
N PHE A 22 9.16 1.19 11.43
CA PHE A 22 8.45 0.47 12.48
C PHE A 22 8.95 -0.97 12.71
N ASP A 23 10.03 -1.41 12.03
CA ASP A 23 10.54 -2.79 12.09
C ASP A 23 9.49 -3.85 11.70
N LEU A 24 8.60 -3.51 10.76
CA LEU A 24 7.50 -4.36 10.28
C LEU A 24 7.71 -4.90 8.87
N LEU A 25 8.78 -4.52 8.18
CA LEU A 25 9.01 -4.89 6.78
C LEU A 25 8.98 -6.42 6.56
N GLU A 26 9.73 -7.16 7.37
CA GLU A 26 9.79 -8.63 7.32
C GLU A 26 8.49 -9.31 7.78
N ARG A 27 7.59 -8.56 8.44
CA ARG A 27 6.30 -9.04 8.93
C ARG A 27 5.14 -8.73 7.98
N LYS A 28 5.40 -8.09 6.84
CA LYS A 28 4.38 -7.72 5.86
C LYS A 28 3.66 -8.98 5.33
N GLN A 29 2.33 -9.01 5.48
CA GLN A 29 1.52 -10.16 5.06
C GLN A 29 0.77 -9.97 3.74
N VAL A 30 0.51 -8.72 3.33
CA VAL A 30 -0.31 -8.34 2.16
C VAL A 30 0.23 -7.04 1.56
N GLY A 31 0.02 -6.82 0.27
CA GLY A 31 0.33 -5.58 -0.43
C GLY A 31 1.74 -5.53 -0.98
N GLU A 32 1.94 -4.70 -1.99
CA GLU A 32 3.23 -4.46 -2.62
C GLU A 32 3.98 -3.39 -1.84
N THR A 33 5.20 -3.70 -1.40
CA THR A 33 6.09 -2.70 -0.80
C THR A 33 6.57 -1.75 -1.89
N THR A 34 6.27 -0.46 -1.74
CA THR A 34 6.64 0.59 -2.69
C THR A 34 7.23 1.81 -1.97
N ASN A 35 7.58 2.83 -2.73
CA ASN A 35 8.03 4.13 -2.24
C ASN A 35 6.82 5.09 -2.06
N MET A 36 7.07 6.21 -1.38
CA MET A 36 6.03 7.22 -1.14
C MET A 36 5.62 7.98 -2.42
N LEU A 37 6.52 8.15 -3.39
CA LEU A 37 6.24 8.86 -4.64
C LEU A 37 5.18 8.12 -5.47
N ASP A 38 5.27 6.80 -5.55
CA ASP A 38 4.31 5.95 -6.29
C ASP A 38 2.92 6.02 -5.65
N ILE A 39 2.85 6.02 -4.31
CA ILE A 39 1.59 6.14 -3.55
C ILE A 39 0.94 7.51 -3.81
N VAL A 40 1.70 8.60 -3.68
CA VAL A 40 1.18 9.96 -3.90
C VAL A 40 0.79 10.17 -5.35
N THR A 41 1.54 9.63 -6.30
CA THR A 41 1.18 9.68 -7.73
C THR A 41 -0.12 8.93 -7.99
N ALA A 42 -0.31 7.75 -7.40
CA ALA A 42 -1.56 7.02 -7.52
C ALA A 42 -2.75 7.77 -6.89
N MET A 43 -2.52 8.48 -5.78
CA MET A 43 -3.53 9.34 -5.15
C MET A 43 -3.86 10.57 -6.00
N ASP A 44 -2.86 11.20 -6.61
CA ASP A 44 -3.00 12.38 -7.47
C ASP A 44 -3.78 12.05 -8.76
N LEU A 45 -3.54 10.86 -9.32
CA LEU A 45 -4.25 10.36 -10.50
C LEU A 45 -5.67 9.83 -10.19
N ALA A 46 -6.04 9.65 -8.92
CA ALA A 46 -7.34 9.10 -8.56
C ALA A 46 -8.44 10.16 -8.66
N ASP A 47 -9.57 9.82 -9.30
CA ASP A 47 -10.75 10.69 -9.35
C ASP A 47 -11.32 11.03 -7.95
N LYS A 48 -11.08 10.14 -6.98
CA LYS A 48 -11.56 10.29 -5.61
C LYS A 48 -10.62 9.65 -4.62
N VAL A 49 -10.13 10.46 -3.68
CA VAL A 49 -9.41 9.99 -2.50
C VAL A 49 -10.38 9.94 -1.31
N ILE A 50 -10.43 8.81 -0.62
CA ILE A 50 -11.23 8.62 0.59
C ILE A 50 -10.26 8.40 1.75
N SER A 51 -10.33 9.28 2.75
CA SER A 51 -9.55 9.15 4.00
C SER A 51 -10.46 8.72 5.13
N ILE A 52 -9.96 7.79 5.94
CA ILE A 52 -10.62 7.30 7.16
C ILE A 52 -9.91 7.81 8.41
#